data_AF-A0A952N242-F1
#
_entry.id   AF-A0A952N242-F1
#
_cell.length_a   1.000
_cell.length_b   1.000
_cell.length_c   1.000
_cell.angle_alpha   90.00
_cell.angle_beta   90.00
_cell.angle_gamma   90.00
#
_symmetry.space_group_name_H-M   'P 1'
#
loop_
_entity.id
_entity.type
_entity.pdbx_description
1 polymer ?
#
loop_
_entity_poly.entity_id
_entity_poly.type
_entity_poly.pdbx_seq_one_letter_code
_entity_poly.pdbx_strand_id
1 'polypeptide(L)'
;MEMLEDNYRQRGLRNKLVKVLQNKGIKDERVLAAIGKVPRHVFFENAFLEHAYQDKAFPIGEGQTISQPYTVALQTEKLEIKPGDKVLEIGTGSGYQACILLELGAKVFTIEYNKNLCEKAKAFLPKLGYKPYFYYGDGSKGIPAKAPFDKIIVTAGAPVVPDALIEQLAEGGILVIPVGNRNKQVMLKITKKNGELIKEEFDYFSFVPLLGEQGWGK
;
A
#
# COMPACT_ATOMS: atom_id res chain seq x y z
N MET A 1 -0.21 -21.51 -18.12
CA MET A 1 -0.02 -21.69 -16.66
C MET A 1 1.39 -21.22 -16.26
N GLU A 2 1.83 -20.08 -16.81
CA GLU A 2 3.25 -19.66 -16.90
C GLU A 2 3.54 -18.35 -16.12
N MET A 3 2.54 -17.73 -15.49
CA MET A 3 2.65 -16.35 -14.95
C MET A 3 3.29 -16.23 -13.56
N LEU A 4 3.91 -17.29 -13.04
CA LEU A 4 4.45 -17.33 -11.66
C LEU A 4 5.95 -17.66 -11.61
N GLU A 5 6.63 -17.62 -12.75
CA GLU A 5 8.05 -17.99 -12.79
C GLU A 5 8.94 -16.90 -12.16
N ASP A 6 9.37 -17.14 -10.91
CA ASP A 6 10.37 -16.34 -10.21
C ASP A 6 11.75 -17.01 -10.28
N ASN A 7 12.35 -17.02 -11.48
CA ASN A 7 13.64 -17.64 -11.74
C ASN A 7 14.81 -16.74 -11.31
N TYR A 8 16.04 -17.22 -11.54
CA TYR A 8 17.26 -16.54 -11.11
C TYR A 8 17.36 -15.10 -11.62
N ARG A 9 16.87 -14.83 -12.85
CA ARG A 9 16.88 -13.47 -13.44
C ARG A 9 15.96 -12.54 -12.65
N GLN A 10 14.71 -12.93 -12.39
CA GLN A 10 13.76 -12.07 -11.65
C GLN A 10 14.22 -11.84 -10.21
N ARG A 11 14.76 -12.86 -9.54
CA ARG A 11 15.35 -12.70 -8.19
C ARG A 11 16.53 -11.74 -8.20
N GLY A 12 17.41 -11.85 -9.20
CA GLY A 12 18.53 -10.93 -9.38
C GLY A 12 18.09 -9.48 -9.58
N LEU A 13 17.07 -9.24 -10.40
CA LEU A 13 16.49 -7.90 -10.61
C LEU A 13 15.84 -7.36 -9.33
N ARG A 14 15.10 -8.20 -8.59
CA ARG A 14 14.49 -7.83 -7.31
C ARG A 14 15.52 -7.44 -6.27
N ASN A 15 16.62 -8.20 -6.15
CA ASN A 15 17.71 -7.88 -5.23
C ASN A 15 18.42 -6.57 -5.61
N LYS A 16 18.55 -6.26 -6.90
CA LYS A 16 19.06 -4.95 -7.35
C LYS A 16 18.11 -3.82 -6.94
N LEU A 17 16.80 -4.01 -7.11
CA LEU A 17 15.80 -3.04 -6.66
C LEU A 17 15.92 -2.79 -5.14
N VAL A 18 16.03 -3.84 -4.31
CA VAL A 18 16.20 -3.69 -2.85
C VAL A 18 17.42 -2.82 -2.52
N LYS A 19 18.57 -3.02 -3.19
CA LYS A 19 19.77 -2.18 -3.02
C LYS A 19 19.52 -0.72 -3.41
N VAL A 20 18.75 -0.47 -4.47
CA VAL A 20 18.36 0.90 -4.87
C VAL A 20 17.55 1.55 -3.74
N LEU A 21 16.59 0.83 -3.15
CA LEU A 21 15.77 1.37 -2.06
C LEU A 21 16.60 1.66 -0.80
N GLN A 22 17.53 0.78 -0.46
CA GLN A 22 18.46 0.99 0.64
C GLN A 22 19.33 2.24 0.42
N ASN A 23 19.89 2.41 -0.79
CA ASN A 23 20.69 3.58 -1.14
C ASN A 23 19.88 4.89 -1.14
N LYS A 24 18.57 4.80 -1.36
CA LYS A 24 17.64 5.94 -1.26
C LYS A 24 17.20 6.24 0.18
N GLY A 25 17.71 5.50 1.16
CA GLY A 25 17.51 5.80 2.58
C GLY A 25 16.42 5.01 3.28
N ILE A 26 15.85 3.95 2.66
CA ILE A 26 15.03 2.98 3.37
C ILE A 26 15.94 2.17 4.30
N LYS A 27 15.65 2.19 5.61
CA LYS A 27 16.50 1.61 6.65
C LYS A 27 15.90 0.37 7.29
N ASP A 28 14.57 0.20 7.23
CA ASP A 28 13.93 -0.97 7.82
C ASP A 28 14.25 -2.26 7.03
N GLU A 29 15.08 -3.10 7.62
CA GLU A 29 15.51 -4.38 7.05
C GLU A 29 14.35 -5.35 6.84
N ARG A 30 13.30 -5.31 7.68
CA ARG A 30 12.11 -6.16 7.52
C ARG A 30 11.32 -5.72 6.29
N VAL A 31 11.20 -4.41 6.05
CA VAL A 31 10.56 -3.86 4.84
C VAL A 31 11.36 -4.24 3.59
N LEU A 32 12.68 -4.07 3.61
CA LEU A 32 13.55 -4.45 2.51
C LEU A 32 13.48 -5.96 2.22
N ALA A 33 13.43 -6.80 3.25
CA ALA A 33 13.28 -8.25 3.13
C ALA A 33 11.92 -8.63 2.53
N ALA A 34 10.82 -7.99 2.97
CA ALA A 34 9.49 -8.20 2.40
C ALA A 34 9.46 -7.85 0.90
N ILE A 35 10.03 -6.71 0.51
CA ILE A 35 10.17 -6.32 -0.92
C ILE A 35 11.07 -7.29 -1.68
N GLY A 36 12.12 -7.81 -1.04
CA GLY A 36 13.00 -8.85 -1.57
C GLY A 36 12.32 -10.21 -1.75
N LYS A 37 11.19 -10.45 -1.09
CA LYS A 37 10.44 -11.71 -1.15
C LYS A 37 9.28 -11.66 -2.15
N VAL A 38 8.49 -10.57 -2.16
CA VAL A 38 7.31 -10.47 -3.03
C VAL A 38 7.75 -10.28 -4.50
N PRO A 39 7.40 -11.21 -5.42
CA PRO A 39 7.84 -11.14 -6.80
C PRO A 39 7.03 -10.07 -7.58
N ARG A 40 7.42 -8.79 -7.46
CA ARG A 40 6.70 -7.65 -8.06
C ARG A 40 6.29 -7.82 -9.53
N HIS A 41 7.05 -8.56 -10.34
CA HIS A 41 6.73 -8.80 -11.74
C HIS A 41 5.45 -9.59 -11.99
N VAL A 42 4.97 -10.39 -11.03
CA VAL A 42 3.73 -11.16 -11.21
C VAL A 42 2.47 -10.27 -11.22
N PHE A 43 2.62 -9.00 -10.80
CA PHE A 43 1.56 -7.99 -10.84
C PHE A 43 1.54 -7.22 -12.17
N PHE A 44 2.36 -7.63 -13.14
CA PHE A 44 2.48 -7.01 -14.47
C PHE A 44 2.05 -8.02 -15.53
N GLU A 45 1.63 -7.51 -16.69
CA GLU A 45 1.57 -8.34 -17.89
C GLU A 45 3.00 -8.70 -18.35
N ASN A 46 3.19 -9.93 -18.86
CA ASN A 46 4.51 -10.51 -19.15
C ASN A 46 5.43 -9.63 -20.01
N ALA A 47 4.87 -8.76 -20.87
CA ALA A 47 5.62 -7.85 -21.73
C ALA A 47 6.44 -6.78 -20.98
N PHE A 48 6.23 -6.62 -19.66
CA PHE A 48 6.81 -5.51 -18.89
C PHE A 48 7.75 -5.94 -17.76
N LEU A 49 8.35 -7.14 -17.87
CA LEU A 49 9.21 -7.71 -16.81
C LEU A 49 10.33 -6.76 -16.35
N GLU A 50 11.01 -6.08 -17.27
CA GLU A 50 12.10 -5.18 -16.92
C GLU A 50 11.61 -3.92 -16.20
N HIS A 51 10.38 -3.49 -16.43
CA HIS A 51 9.78 -2.36 -15.73
C HIS A 51 9.35 -2.70 -14.31
N ALA A 52 9.05 -3.97 -14.02
CA ALA A 52 8.62 -4.39 -12.69
C ALA A 52 9.63 -4.10 -11.59
N TYR A 53 10.92 -4.04 -11.93
CA TYR A 53 12.02 -3.81 -11.00
C TYR A 53 12.72 -2.46 -11.17
N GLN A 54 12.11 -1.56 -11.94
CA GLN A 54 12.48 -0.16 -11.96
C GLN A 54 11.77 0.57 -10.81
N ASP A 55 12.46 1.53 -10.20
CA ASP A 55 11.87 2.34 -9.12
C ASP A 55 10.92 3.41 -9.70
N LYS A 56 9.81 2.98 -10.30
CA LYS A 56 8.78 3.83 -10.90
C LYS A 56 7.39 3.24 -10.72
N ALA A 57 6.37 4.09 -10.73
CA ALA A 57 4.98 3.64 -10.82
C ALA A 57 4.68 3.10 -12.24
N PHE A 58 3.68 2.22 -12.35
CA PHE A 58 3.30 1.64 -13.64
C PHE A 58 1.78 1.44 -13.75
N PRO A 59 1.15 1.62 -14.92
CA PRO A 59 -0.29 1.38 -15.09
C PRO A 59 -0.70 -0.07 -14.81
N ILE A 60 -1.87 -0.26 -14.18
CA ILE A 60 -2.46 -1.59 -13.91
C ILE A 60 -3.88 -1.74 -14.51
N GLY A 61 -4.24 -0.85 -15.43
CA GLY A 61 -5.59 -0.73 -15.97
C GLY A 61 -6.51 0.13 -15.08
N GLU A 62 -7.74 0.36 -15.54
CA GLU A 62 -8.77 1.11 -14.78
C GLU A 62 -8.34 2.54 -14.36
N GLY A 63 -7.39 3.14 -15.09
CA GLY A 63 -6.80 4.43 -14.75
C GLY A 63 -5.92 4.42 -13.49
N GLN A 64 -5.60 3.24 -12.93
CA GLN A 64 -4.81 3.10 -11.71
C GLN A 64 -3.36 2.70 -12.01
N THR A 65 -2.50 2.87 -11.01
CA THR A 65 -1.09 2.47 -11.09
C THR A 65 -0.69 1.59 -9.91
N ILE A 66 0.27 0.69 -10.12
CA ILE A 66 1.04 0.10 -9.04
C ILE A 66 2.09 1.11 -8.60
N SER A 67 2.09 1.45 -7.31
CA SER A 67 2.96 2.47 -6.71
C SER A 67 4.44 2.18 -6.93
N GLN A 68 5.23 3.24 -7.09
CA GLN A 68 6.70 3.19 -7.11
C GLN A 68 7.24 2.38 -5.91
N PRO A 69 8.21 1.47 -6.10
CA PRO A 69 8.80 0.69 -5.00
C PRO A 69 9.30 1.51 -3.81
N TYR A 70 9.95 2.65 -4.05
CA TYR A 70 10.37 3.58 -2.98
C TYR A 70 9.18 4.09 -2.17
N THR A 71 8.08 4.46 -2.82
CA THR A 71 6.86 4.91 -2.15
C THR A 71 6.26 3.80 -1.29
N VAL A 72 6.18 2.56 -1.82
CA VAL A 72 5.72 1.39 -1.05
C VAL A 72 6.60 1.17 0.19
N ALA A 73 7.92 1.21 0.02
CA ALA A 73 8.86 1.02 1.10
C ALA A 73 8.75 2.12 2.16
N LEU A 74 8.68 3.38 1.74
CA LEU A 74 8.57 4.53 2.64
C LEU A 74 7.27 4.47 3.44
N GLN A 75 6.12 4.28 2.79
CA GLN A 75 4.85 4.19 3.50
C GLN A 75 4.87 3.05 4.52
N THR A 76 5.41 1.89 4.11
CA THR A 76 5.49 0.71 4.98
C THR A 76 6.42 0.93 6.17
N GLU A 77 7.58 1.55 5.96
CA GLU A 77 8.52 1.91 7.04
C GLU A 77 7.88 2.86 8.05
N LYS A 78 7.12 3.87 7.59
CA LYS A 78 6.46 4.84 8.48
C LYS A 78 5.28 4.27 9.27
N LEU A 79 4.75 3.11 8.88
CA LEU A 79 3.72 2.41 9.67
C LEU A 79 4.32 1.69 10.89
N GLU A 80 5.63 1.39 10.90
CA GLU A 80 6.27 0.71 12.03
C GLU A 80 5.57 -0.60 12.42
N ILE A 81 5.25 -1.44 11.41
CA ILE A 81 4.41 -2.64 11.57
C ILE A 81 5.09 -3.68 12.46
N LYS A 82 4.31 -4.18 13.43
CA LYS A 82 4.67 -5.34 14.25
C LYS A 82 3.88 -6.57 13.80
N PRO A 83 4.45 -7.79 13.91
CA PRO A 83 3.70 -9.01 13.63
C PRO A 83 2.44 -9.07 14.50
N GLY A 84 1.31 -9.38 13.87
CA GLY A 84 0.01 -9.42 14.53
C GLY A 84 -0.81 -8.14 14.45
N ASP A 85 -0.20 -7.00 14.09
CA ASP A 85 -0.90 -5.72 13.89
C ASP A 85 -2.04 -5.89 12.90
N LYS A 86 -3.18 -5.29 13.23
CA LYS A 86 -4.36 -5.21 12.38
C LYS A 86 -4.27 -3.96 11.51
N VAL A 87 -4.09 -4.19 10.21
CA VAL A 87 -3.79 -3.12 9.26
C VAL A 87 -4.95 -2.93 8.29
N LEU A 88 -5.42 -1.70 8.12
CA LEU A 88 -6.33 -1.30 7.06
C LEU A 88 -5.54 -0.66 5.91
N GLU A 89 -5.64 -1.23 4.72
CA GLU A 89 -5.15 -0.66 3.48
C GLU A 89 -6.32 -0.08 2.68
N ILE A 90 -6.23 1.20 2.34
CA ILE A 90 -7.16 1.89 1.45
C ILE A 90 -6.53 1.97 0.05
N GLY A 91 -7.15 1.29 -0.92
CA GLY A 91 -6.66 1.16 -2.29
C GLY A 91 -5.87 -0.14 -2.49
N THR A 92 -6.58 -1.26 -2.67
CA THR A 92 -5.95 -2.56 -2.96
C THR A 92 -5.15 -2.50 -4.26
N GLY A 93 -5.68 -1.89 -5.31
CA GLY A 93 -5.08 -1.81 -6.64
C GLY A 93 -4.67 -3.19 -7.16
N SER A 94 -3.37 -3.39 -7.39
CA SER A 94 -2.81 -4.69 -7.79
C SER A 94 -2.72 -5.71 -6.65
N GLY A 95 -2.75 -5.25 -5.40
CA GLY A 95 -2.52 -6.05 -4.19
C GLY A 95 -1.03 -6.18 -3.80
N TYR A 96 -0.11 -5.53 -4.51
CA TYR A 96 1.33 -5.60 -4.17
C TYR A 96 1.63 -5.08 -2.76
N GLN A 97 1.08 -3.92 -2.39
CA GLN A 97 1.26 -3.36 -1.05
C GLN A 97 0.66 -4.29 0.02
N ALA A 98 -0.55 -4.82 -0.18
CA ALA A 98 -1.13 -5.86 0.69
C ALA A 98 -0.19 -7.04 0.95
N CYS A 99 0.50 -7.55 -0.09
CA CYS A 99 1.45 -8.65 0.06
C CYS A 99 2.66 -8.25 0.91
N ILE A 100 3.18 -7.03 0.75
CA ILE A 100 4.28 -6.51 1.57
C ILE A 100 3.86 -6.43 3.05
N LEU A 101 2.66 -5.94 3.33
CA LEU A 101 2.12 -5.87 4.69
C LEU A 101 1.95 -7.26 5.31
N LEU A 102 1.45 -8.23 4.54
CA LEU A 102 1.31 -9.64 4.98
C LEU A 102 2.68 -10.28 5.28
N GLU A 103 3.71 -9.99 4.47
CA GLU A 103 5.07 -10.49 4.72
C GLU A 103 5.69 -9.94 6.00
N LEU A 104 5.22 -8.78 6.49
CA LEU A 104 5.62 -8.24 7.79
C LEU A 104 4.88 -8.88 8.97
N GLY A 105 3.96 -9.80 8.71
CA GLY A 105 3.18 -10.52 9.71
C GLY A 105 1.88 -9.81 10.12
N ALA A 106 1.43 -8.81 9.37
CA ALA A 106 0.19 -8.09 9.66
C ALA A 106 -1.06 -8.91 9.33
N LYS A 107 -2.15 -8.63 10.04
CA LYS A 107 -3.52 -9.03 9.65
C LYS A 107 -4.11 -7.93 8.76
N VAL A 108 -4.05 -8.13 7.46
CA VAL A 108 -4.37 -7.08 6.47
C VAL A 108 -5.84 -7.13 6.05
N PHE A 109 -6.52 -5.99 6.19
CA PHE A 109 -7.83 -5.68 5.65
C PHE A 109 -7.62 -4.67 4.53
N THR A 110 -8.04 -4.99 3.31
CA THR A 110 -7.82 -4.12 2.15
C THR A 110 -9.15 -3.79 1.49
N ILE A 111 -9.38 -2.50 1.20
CA ILE A 111 -10.60 -2.02 0.56
C ILE A 111 -10.27 -1.32 -0.76
N GLU A 112 -11.02 -1.68 -1.80
CA GLU A 112 -10.86 -1.16 -3.15
C GLU A 112 -12.16 -0.50 -3.65
N TYR A 113 -12.01 0.67 -4.25
CA TYR A 113 -13.11 1.45 -4.80
C TYR A 113 -13.54 0.95 -6.19
N ASN A 114 -12.60 0.45 -7.01
CA ASN A 114 -12.87 -0.12 -8.33
C ASN A 114 -13.20 -1.61 -8.24
N LYS A 115 -14.43 -1.99 -8.64
CA LYS A 115 -14.91 -3.37 -8.54
C LYS A 115 -14.05 -4.37 -9.32
N ASN A 116 -13.63 -4.01 -10.54
CA ASN A 116 -12.82 -4.89 -11.40
C ASN A 116 -11.46 -5.18 -10.77
N LEU A 117 -10.80 -4.16 -10.20
CA LEU A 117 -9.53 -4.35 -9.49
C LEU A 117 -9.70 -5.20 -8.24
N CYS A 118 -10.75 -4.96 -7.45
CA CYS A 118 -11.05 -5.76 -6.27
C CYS A 118 -11.21 -7.25 -6.62
N GLU A 119 -11.99 -7.56 -7.66
CA GLU A 119 -12.24 -8.93 -8.10
C GLU A 119 -10.97 -9.60 -8.65
N LYS A 120 -10.18 -8.86 -9.45
CA LYS A 120 -8.88 -9.33 -9.96
C LYS A 120 -7.93 -9.67 -8.81
N ALA A 121 -7.75 -8.77 -7.84
CA ALA A 121 -6.87 -8.99 -6.70
C ALA A 121 -7.34 -10.17 -5.85
N LYS A 122 -8.65 -10.25 -5.56
CA LYS A 122 -9.26 -11.36 -4.80
C LYS A 122 -9.06 -12.72 -5.47
N ALA A 123 -9.09 -12.79 -6.79
CA ALA A 123 -8.85 -14.03 -7.53
C ALA A 123 -7.36 -14.37 -7.67
N PHE A 124 -6.48 -13.36 -7.68
CA PHE A 124 -5.05 -13.51 -7.98
C PHE A 124 -4.20 -13.79 -6.74
N LEU A 125 -4.31 -12.97 -5.70
CA LEU A 125 -3.44 -13.03 -4.51
C LEU A 125 -3.44 -14.41 -3.81
N PRO A 126 -4.57 -15.13 -3.67
CA PRO A 126 -4.56 -16.46 -3.06
C PRO A 126 -3.71 -17.48 -3.84
N LYS A 127 -3.52 -17.30 -5.15
CA LYS A 127 -2.65 -18.15 -5.98
C LYS A 127 -1.16 -17.94 -5.66
N LEU A 128 -0.83 -16.78 -5.07
CA LEU A 128 0.50 -16.44 -4.56
C LEU A 128 0.69 -16.83 -3.09
N GLY A 129 -0.35 -17.38 -2.44
CA GLY A 129 -0.35 -17.69 -1.01
C GLY A 129 -0.78 -16.53 -0.10
N TYR A 130 -1.09 -15.34 -0.65
CA TYR A 130 -1.51 -14.18 0.13
C TYR A 130 -3.04 -14.12 0.26
N LYS A 131 -3.53 -13.96 1.49
CA LYS A 131 -4.97 -13.97 1.81
C LYS A 131 -5.34 -12.81 2.75
N PRO A 132 -5.29 -11.55 2.29
CA PRO A 132 -5.85 -10.45 3.06
C PRO A 132 -7.38 -10.58 3.12
N TYR A 133 -8.01 -9.86 4.04
CA TYR A 133 -9.46 -9.70 4.07
C TYR A 133 -9.87 -8.64 3.05
N PHE A 134 -10.45 -9.07 1.92
CA PHE A 134 -10.86 -8.19 0.83
C PHE A 134 -12.21 -7.52 1.07
N TYR A 135 -12.29 -6.23 0.79
CA TYR A 135 -13.50 -5.42 0.81
C TYR A 135 -13.62 -4.62 -0.50
N TYR A 136 -14.84 -4.46 -0.97
CA TYR A 136 -15.18 -3.57 -2.06
C TYR A 136 -16.02 -2.43 -1.50
N GLY A 137 -15.66 -1.18 -1.79
CA GLY A 137 -16.44 -0.03 -1.36
C GLY A 137 -15.62 1.25 -1.23
N ASP A 138 -16.25 2.25 -0.60
CA ASP A 138 -15.65 3.55 -0.36
C ASP A 138 -14.64 3.48 0.80
N GLY A 139 -13.35 3.42 0.43
CA GLY A 139 -12.26 3.39 1.39
C GLY A 139 -12.07 4.69 2.19
N SER A 140 -12.61 5.83 1.74
CA SER A 140 -12.58 7.06 2.54
C SER A 140 -13.39 6.93 3.84
N LYS A 141 -14.33 5.97 3.88
CA LYS A 141 -15.15 5.63 5.06
C LYS A 141 -14.53 4.52 5.93
N GLY A 142 -13.37 3.99 5.55
CA GLY A 142 -12.75 2.84 6.20
C GLY A 142 -13.65 1.60 6.22
N ILE A 143 -13.54 0.81 7.29
CA ILE A 143 -14.36 -0.39 7.53
C ILE A 143 -14.82 -0.39 9.00
N PRO A 144 -15.87 0.38 9.36
CA PRO A 144 -16.26 0.57 10.76
C PRO A 144 -16.52 -0.74 11.52
N ALA A 145 -17.13 -1.73 10.86
CA ALA A 145 -17.40 -3.06 11.44
C ALA A 145 -16.13 -3.87 11.78
N LYS A 146 -14.96 -3.41 11.34
CA LYS A 146 -13.66 -4.01 11.62
C LYS A 146 -12.73 -3.06 12.36
N ALA A 147 -13.18 -1.88 12.77
CA ALA A 147 -12.40 -1.02 13.65
C ALA A 147 -12.29 -1.63 15.07
N PRO A 148 -11.34 -1.16 15.90
CA PRO A 148 -10.23 -0.26 15.53
C PRO A 148 -9.12 -1.01 14.77
N PHE A 149 -8.24 -0.24 14.13
CA PHE A 149 -7.04 -0.71 13.44
C PHE A 149 -5.77 -0.18 14.12
N ASP A 150 -4.76 -1.02 14.26
CA ASP A 150 -3.46 -0.63 14.78
C ASP A 150 -2.75 0.29 13.79
N LYS A 151 -2.90 0.00 12.50
CA LYS A 151 -2.29 0.77 11.41
C LYS A 151 -3.29 1.01 10.29
N ILE A 152 -3.22 2.17 9.66
CA ILE A 152 -3.98 2.49 8.45
C ILE A 152 -3.00 3.05 7.41
N ILE A 153 -3.07 2.55 6.18
CA ILE A 153 -2.30 3.05 5.05
C ILE A 153 -3.23 3.41 3.90
N VAL A 154 -3.03 4.58 3.33
CA VAL A 154 -3.79 5.06 2.17
C VAL A 154 -2.86 5.15 0.96
N THR A 155 -3.19 4.42 -0.10
CA THR A 155 -2.38 4.34 -1.34
C THR A 155 -2.99 5.18 -2.47
N ALA A 156 -3.75 6.20 -2.11
CA ALA A 156 -4.37 7.18 -2.99
C ALA A 156 -4.33 8.58 -2.36
N GLY A 157 -4.16 9.63 -3.16
CA GLY A 157 -4.04 11.02 -2.72
C GLY A 157 -5.36 11.59 -2.25
N ALA A 158 -5.45 11.98 -0.98
CA ALA A 158 -6.66 12.56 -0.39
C ALA A 158 -6.62 14.10 -0.38
N PRO A 159 -7.76 14.79 -0.52
CA PRO A 159 -7.81 16.26 -0.40
C PRO A 159 -7.51 16.71 1.04
N VAL A 160 -8.01 15.94 2.01
CA VAL A 160 -7.84 16.10 3.46
C VAL A 160 -7.75 14.71 4.08
N VAL A 161 -7.36 14.63 5.34
CA VAL A 161 -7.42 13.37 6.09
C VAL A 161 -8.89 13.05 6.39
N PRO A 162 -9.43 11.87 5.98
CA PRO A 162 -10.81 11.51 6.32
C PRO A 162 -10.99 11.26 7.82
N ASP A 163 -12.01 11.86 8.42
CA ASP A 163 -12.33 11.71 9.85
C ASP A 163 -12.63 10.25 10.18
N ALA A 164 -13.30 9.53 9.27
CA ALA A 164 -13.61 8.11 9.45
C ALA A 164 -12.36 7.25 9.65
N LEU A 165 -11.21 7.61 9.07
CA LEU A 165 -9.96 6.88 9.27
C LEU A 165 -9.32 7.19 10.63
N ILE A 166 -9.46 8.43 11.12
CA ILE A 166 -9.00 8.83 12.46
C ILE A 166 -9.83 8.17 13.56
N GLU A 167 -11.16 8.11 13.38
CA GLU A 167 -12.08 7.45 14.31
C GLU A 167 -11.78 5.95 14.45
N GLN A 168 -11.43 5.31 13.32
CA GLN A 168 -11.12 3.88 13.28
C GLN A 168 -9.68 3.54 13.68
N LEU A 169 -8.83 4.54 13.91
CA LEU A 169 -7.46 4.35 14.37
C LEU A 169 -7.44 4.05 15.88
N ALA A 170 -6.79 2.95 16.25
CA ALA A 170 -6.58 2.57 17.64
C ALA A 170 -5.70 3.60 18.39
N GLU A 171 -5.83 3.62 19.71
CA GLU A 171 -4.90 4.36 20.57
C GLU A 171 -3.47 3.78 20.42
N GLY A 172 -2.47 4.63 20.24
CA GLY A 172 -1.11 4.23 19.82
C GLY A 172 -0.98 3.84 18.34
N GLY A 173 -2.07 3.91 17.57
CA GLY A 173 -2.09 3.55 16.16
C GLY A 173 -1.43 4.59 15.25
N ILE A 174 -1.05 4.15 14.04
CA ILE A 174 -0.41 5.00 13.02
C ILE A 174 -1.21 4.99 11.71
N LEU A 175 -1.55 6.17 11.21
CA LEU A 175 -2.10 6.40 9.87
C LEU A 175 -1.03 7.02 8.96
N VAL A 176 -0.78 6.42 7.81
CA VAL A 176 0.08 6.98 6.75
C VAL A 176 -0.77 7.29 5.52
N ILE A 177 -0.79 8.56 5.11
CA ILE A 177 -1.69 9.07 4.06
C ILE A 177 -1.04 10.21 3.27
N PRO A 178 -1.07 10.18 1.92
CA PRO A 178 -0.72 11.33 1.09
C PRO A 178 -1.87 12.33 1.03
N VAL A 179 -1.65 13.58 1.47
CA VAL A 179 -2.66 14.65 1.49
C VAL A 179 -2.20 15.86 0.69
N GLY A 180 -3.08 16.43 -0.13
CA GLY A 180 -2.78 17.66 -0.88
C GLY A 180 -3.73 17.88 -2.04
N ASN A 181 -3.26 18.58 -3.07
CA ASN A 181 -4.04 18.74 -4.30
C ASN A 181 -3.95 17.49 -5.19
N ARG A 182 -4.66 17.46 -6.32
CA ARG A 182 -4.69 16.28 -7.22
C ARG A 182 -3.34 15.91 -7.85
N ASN A 183 -2.40 16.84 -7.93
CA ASN A 183 -1.13 16.63 -8.63
C ASN A 183 0.03 16.33 -7.68
N LYS A 184 -0.02 16.89 -6.47
CA LYS A 184 1.08 16.85 -5.51
C LYS A 184 0.52 16.78 -4.08
N GLN A 185 0.93 15.75 -3.35
CA GLN A 185 0.52 15.48 -1.97
C GLN A 185 1.75 15.40 -1.08
N VAL A 186 1.67 15.92 0.14
CA VAL A 186 2.65 15.66 1.20
C VAL A 186 2.31 14.32 1.85
N MET A 187 3.31 13.47 2.09
CA MET A 187 3.08 12.26 2.87
C MET A 187 2.97 12.61 4.35
N LEU A 188 1.87 12.24 4.99
CA LEU A 188 1.64 12.43 6.42
C LEU A 188 1.76 11.10 7.15
N LYS A 189 2.38 11.13 8.33
CA LYS A 189 2.24 10.11 9.39
C LYS A 189 1.49 10.74 10.55
N ILE A 190 0.42 10.09 11.00
CA ILE A 190 -0.41 10.55 12.10
C ILE A 190 -0.41 9.46 13.16
N THR A 191 0.05 9.80 14.35
CA THR A 191 0.06 8.88 15.50
C THR A 191 -1.00 9.34 16.49
N LYS A 192 -1.89 8.42 16.89
CA LYS A 192 -2.89 8.69 17.94
C LYS A 192 -2.26 8.41 19.30
N LYS A 193 -2.21 9.43 20.17
CA LYS A 193 -1.61 9.32 21.51
C LYS A 193 -2.44 10.09 22.53
N ASN A 194 -2.96 9.40 23.54
CA ASN A 194 -3.85 9.92 24.58
C ASN A 194 -5.06 10.69 24.00
N GLY A 195 -5.64 10.19 22.91
CA GLY A 195 -6.73 10.88 22.20
C GLY A 195 -6.29 12.07 21.33
N GLU A 196 -5.03 12.48 21.36
CA GLU A 196 -4.47 13.53 20.50
C GLU A 196 -3.86 12.94 19.23
N LEU A 197 -3.77 13.77 18.18
CA LEU A 197 -3.18 13.40 16.90
C LEU A 197 -1.85 14.13 16.71
N ILE A 198 -0.76 13.37 16.73
CA ILE A 198 0.59 13.86 16.47
C ILE A 198 0.87 13.66 14.98
N LYS A 199 1.13 14.76 14.26
CA LYS A 199 1.35 14.75 12.80
C LYS A 199 2.82 14.98 12.47
N GLU A 200 3.34 14.18 11.55
CA GLU A 200 4.66 14.32 10.94
C GLU A 200 4.50 14.41 9.42
N GLU A 201 5.21 15.34 8.78
CA GLU A 201 5.22 15.53 7.33
C GLU A 201 6.54 15.02 6.73
N PHE A 202 6.47 14.44 5.54
CA PHE A 202 7.63 13.99 4.77
C PHE A 202 7.64 14.62 3.36
N ASP A 203 8.31 13.97 2.41
CA ASP A 203 8.41 14.43 1.04
C ASP A 203 7.06 14.51 0.31
N TYR A 204 7.11 15.12 -0.87
CA TYR A 204 6.00 15.18 -1.79
C TYR A 204 5.94 13.98 -2.72
N PHE A 205 4.71 13.53 -2.99
CA PHE A 205 4.39 12.40 -3.85
C PHE A 205 3.27 12.78 -4.82
N SER A 206 3.06 11.91 -5.80
CA SER A 206 1.93 11.98 -6.72
C SER A 206 1.21 10.64 -6.73
N PHE A 207 -0.02 10.65 -6.23
CA PHE A 207 -0.91 9.52 -6.17
C PHE A 207 -2.17 9.77 -7.00
N VAL A 208 -2.77 8.67 -7.48
CA VAL A 208 -4.15 8.69 -8.01
C VAL A 208 -5.12 9.18 -6.93
N PRO A 209 -6.22 9.87 -7.29
CA PRO A 209 -7.12 10.46 -6.31
C PRO A 209 -7.86 9.40 -5.48
N LEU A 210 -7.92 9.60 -4.17
CA LEU A 210 -8.84 8.86 -3.29
C LEU A 210 -10.27 9.31 -3.58
N LEU A 211 -11.02 8.51 -4.34
CA LEU A 211 -12.44 8.78 -4.60
C LEU A 211 -13.29 8.33 -3.40
N GLY A 212 -14.31 9.11 -3.05
CA GLY A 212 -15.21 8.76 -1.96
C GLY A 212 -15.90 9.95 -1.32
N GLU A 213 -16.81 9.66 -0.39
CA GLU A 213 -17.60 10.63 0.38
C GLU A 213 -16.73 11.58 1.19
N GLN A 214 -15.65 11.08 1.81
CA GLN A 214 -14.66 11.87 2.52
C GLN A 214 -13.35 12.01 1.72
N GLY A 215 -13.41 11.73 0.42
CA GLY A 215 -12.30 11.88 -0.52
C GLY A 215 -12.60 12.95 -1.56
N TRP A 216 -12.09 12.75 -2.78
CA TRP A 216 -12.49 13.55 -3.93
C TRP A 216 -13.88 13.10 -4.41
N GLY A 217 -14.75 14.09 -4.65
CA GLY A 217 -15.96 13.88 -5.44
C GLY A 217 -15.64 13.37 -6.84
N LYS A 218 -16.61 12.66 -7.43
CA LYS A 218 -16.54 12.23 -8.84
C LYS A 218 -16.49 13.43 -9.78
#